data_AF-A0A0B8P439-F1
#
_entry.id   AF-A0A0B8P439-F1
#
_cell.length_a   1.000
_cell.length_b   1.000
_cell.length_c   1.000
_cell.angle_alpha   90.00
_cell.angle_beta   90.00
_cell.angle_gamma   90.00
#
_symmetry.space_group_name_H-M   'P 1'
#
loop_
_entity.id
_entity.type
_entity.pdbx_description
1 polymer ?
#
loop_
_entity_poly.entity_id
_entity_poly.type
_entity_poly.pdbx_seq_one_letter_code
_entity_poly.pdbx_strand_id
1 'polypeptide(L)'
;MSKIKYAQLEWNEAGTPVSEHFDDVYFSNQNGLAETRYVFLHQNHIPSRWIDYQQSRFVVAETGFGTGLNFLALWQEFKDFKAQNPDAKLNQLHFISFEKFPVTREDLEKAHASWPELAELAKELQTSYPDALPECHRLVLDNGAVTLDLWFGDIADCMPRCLPIVKALWMLGS
;
A
#
# COMPACT_ATOMS: atom_id res chain seq x y z
N MET A 1 21.13 -15.64 8.80
CA MET A 1 20.17 -14.66 8.27
C MET A 1 19.10 -15.44 7.53
N SER A 2 17.83 -15.38 7.97
CA SER A 2 16.73 -16.05 7.29
C SER A 2 16.44 -15.34 5.97
N LYS A 3 16.46 -16.09 4.86
CA LYS A 3 16.07 -15.56 3.55
C LYS A 3 14.56 -15.29 3.56
N ILE A 4 14.14 -14.09 3.17
CA ILE A 4 12.74 -13.81 2.84
C ILE A 4 12.37 -14.64 1.61
N LYS A 5 11.17 -15.21 1.62
CA LYS A 5 10.60 -15.92 0.47
C LYS A 5 9.61 -15.00 -0.22
N TYR A 6 9.63 -14.96 -1.54
CA TYR A 6 8.58 -14.28 -2.31
C TYR A 6 7.25 -15.02 -2.14
N ALA A 7 6.14 -14.29 -2.23
CA ALA A 7 4.82 -14.90 -2.34
C ALA A 7 4.75 -15.73 -3.64
N GLN A 8 4.21 -16.95 -3.55
CA GLN A 8 3.84 -17.74 -4.71
C GLN A 8 2.40 -17.38 -5.09
N LEU A 9 2.24 -16.83 -6.30
CA LEU A 9 0.96 -16.40 -6.83
C LEU A 9 0.52 -17.32 -7.96
N GLU A 10 -0.67 -17.90 -7.81
CA GLU A 10 -1.38 -18.56 -8.92
C GLU A 10 -2.35 -17.57 -9.56
N TRP A 11 -2.46 -17.62 -10.88
CA TRP A 11 -3.36 -16.75 -11.63
C TRP A 11 -4.57 -17.56 -12.06
N ASN A 12 -5.77 -17.16 -11.65
CA ASN A 12 -6.98 -17.83 -12.13
C ASN A 12 -7.26 -17.50 -13.61
N GLU A 13 -8.26 -18.17 -14.22
CA GLU A 13 -8.63 -17.95 -15.63
C GLU A 13 -9.03 -16.49 -15.94
N ALA A 14 -9.40 -15.72 -14.91
CA ALA A 14 -9.73 -14.31 -15.02
C ALA A 14 -8.51 -13.37 -14.85
N GLY A 15 -7.31 -13.91 -14.61
CA GLY A 15 -6.08 -13.14 -14.39
C GLY A 15 -5.98 -12.53 -13.00
N THR A 16 -6.60 -13.13 -11.97
CA THR A 16 -6.55 -12.65 -10.58
C THR A 16 -5.47 -13.41 -9.81
N PRO A 17 -4.60 -12.73 -9.03
CA PRO A 17 -3.62 -13.40 -8.19
C PRO A 17 -4.28 -14.03 -6.95
N VAL A 18 -4.06 -15.33 -6.79
CA VAL A 18 -4.48 -16.16 -5.66
C VAL A 18 -3.25 -16.58 -4.89
N SER A 19 -3.28 -16.45 -3.55
CA SER A 19 -2.15 -16.88 -2.72
C SER A 19 -2.13 -18.39 -2.55
N GLU A 20 -1.03 -19.05 -2.93
CA GLU A 20 -0.84 -20.49 -2.68
C GLU A 20 -0.73 -20.81 -1.16
N HIS A 21 -0.35 -19.83 -0.33
CA HIS A 21 -0.10 -20.05 1.11
C HIS A 21 -1.29 -19.76 2.02
N PHE A 22 -2.23 -18.92 1.57
CA PHE A 22 -3.38 -18.50 2.38
C PHE A 22 -4.72 -18.97 1.82
N ASP A 23 -4.73 -19.63 0.65
CA ASP A 23 -5.94 -20.13 -0.06
C ASP A 23 -7.03 -19.04 -0.22
N ASP A 24 -6.60 -17.77 -0.21
CA ASP A 24 -7.43 -16.57 -0.30
C ASP A 24 -6.96 -15.67 -1.45
N VAL A 25 -7.90 -14.91 -2.00
CA VAL A 25 -7.69 -14.06 -3.18
C VAL A 25 -7.15 -12.71 -2.73
N TYR A 26 -6.05 -12.22 -3.31
CA TYR A 26 -5.51 -10.91 -2.94
C TYR A 26 -6.49 -9.75 -3.20
N PHE A 27 -7.32 -9.86 -4.26
CA PHE A 27 -8.42 -8.94 -4.58
C PHE A 27 -9.28 -9.52 -5.71
N SER A 28 -10.56 -9.14 -5.81
CA SER A 28 -11.40 -9.50 -6.97
C SER A 28 -11.10 -8.61 -8.19
N ASN A 29 -10.85 -9.20 -9.36
CA ASN A 29 -10.39 -8.49 -10.56
C ASN A 29 -11.32 -7.39 -11.11
N GLN A 30 -12.64 -7.46 -10.87
CA GLN A 30 -13.58 -6.47 -11.43
C GLN A 30 -13.95 -5.35 -10.45
N ASN A 31 -13.85 -5.57 -9.14
CA ASN A 31 -14.29 -4.59 -8.12
C ASN A 31 -13.24 -4.24 -7.05
N GLY A 32 -12.03 -4.84 -7.08
CA GLY A 32 -11.04 -4.70 -6.01
C GLY A 32 -10.67 -3.25 -5.67
N LEU A 33 -10.55 -2.36 -6.66
CA LEU A 33 -10.22 -0.95 -6.42
C LEU A 33 -11.39 -0.17 -5.77
N ALA A 34 -12.62 -0.38 -6.25
CA ALA A 34 -13.79 0.28 -5.68
C ALA A 34 -14.06 -0.19 -4.26
N GLU A 35 -13.92 -1.49 -4.01
CA GLU A 35 -14.00 -2.08 -2.68
C GLU A 35 -12.91 -1.54 -1.76
N THR A 36 -11.66 -1.48 -2.24
CA THR A 36 -10.53 -0.90 -1.50
C THR A 36 -10.82 0.54 -1.07
N ARG A 37 -11.26 1.40 -2.01
CA ARG A 37 -11.65 2.78 -1.71
C ARG A 37 -12.75 2.83 -0.65
N TYR A 38 -13.77 1.99 -0.79
CA TYR A 38 -14.90 1.97 0.13
C TYR A 38 -14.49 1.51 1.54
N VAL A 39 -13.88 0.34 1.64
CA VAL A 39 -13.56 -0.34 2.91
C VAL A 39 -12.39 0.32 3.64
N PHE A 40 -11.32 0.68 2.94
CA PHE A 40 -10.12 1.21 3.60
C PHE A 40 -10.13 2.73 3.70
N LEU A 41 -10.63 3.45 2.69
CA LEU A 41 -10.55 4.91 2.67
C LEU A 41 -11.81 5.56 3.24
N HIS A 42 -12.99 5.24 2.68
CA HIS A 42 -14.24 5.89 3.05
C HIS A 42 -14.75 5.48 4.43
N GLN A 43 -14.73 4.18 4.78
CA GLN A 43 -15.14 3.73 6.13
C GLN A 43 -14.21 4.28 7.24
N ASN A 44 -12.93 4.51 6.94
CA ASN A 44 -12.00 5.17 7.86
C ASN A 44 -12.06 6.70 7.79
N HIS A 45 -12.99 7.25 7.00
CA HIS A 45 -13.23 8.69 6.82
C HIS A 45 -11.98 9.46 6.41
N ILE A 46 -11.04 8.84 5.69
CA ILE A 46 -9.71 9.41 5.45
C ILE A 46 -9.79 10.71 4.63
N PRO A 47 -10.44 10.74 3.45
CA PRO A 47 -10.53 11.98 2.67
C PRO A 47 -11.20 13.13 3.46
N SER A 48 -12.25 12.82 4.23
CA SER A 48 -12.93 13.82 5.07
C SER A 48 -12.04 14.35 6.19
N ARG A 49 -11.19 13.51 6.79
CA ARG A 49 -10.24 13.92 7.83
C ARG A 49 -9.17 14.88 7.31
N TRP A 50 -8.87 14.85 6.02
CA TRP A 50 -7.83 15.69 5.41
C TRP A 50 -8.22 17.16 5.28
N ILE A 51 -9.50 17.47 5.08
CA ILE A 51 -10.01 18.83 4.85
C ILE A 51 -9.61 19.78 5.99
N ASP A 52 -9.80 19.35 7.23
CA ASP A 52 -9.49 20.16 8.42
C ASP A 52 -8.16 19.77 9.08
N TYR A 53 -7.35 18.94 8.42
CA TYR A 53 -6.14 18.38 9.02
C TYR A 53 -5.06 19.44 9.22
N GLN A 54 -4.66 19.66 10.47
CA GLN A 54 -3.78 20.77 10.84
C GLN A 54 -2.28 20.45 10.79
N GLN A 55 -1.91 19.20 10.47
CA GLN A 55 -0.51 18.78 10.37
C GLN A 55 -0.08 18.62 8.91
N SER A 56 1.21 18.80 8.64
CA SER A 56 1.75 18.65 7.29
C SER A 56 1.82 17.22 6.79
N ARG A 57 1.81 16.24 7.71
CA ARG A 57 1.97 14.82 7.40
C ARG A 57 0.85 13.97 7.98
N PHE A 58 0.24 13.16 7.12
CA PHE A 58 -0.71 12.12 7.52
C PHE A 58 -0.05 10.75 7.45
N VAL A 59 -0.21 9.93 8.49
CA VAL A 59 0.47 8.63 8.60
C VAL A 59 -0.53 7.49 8.68
N VAL A 60 -0.46 6.57 7.72
CA VAL A 60 -1.25 5.33 7.66
C VAL A 60 -0.33 4.14 7.85
N ALA A 61 -0.78 3.16 8.63
CA ALA A 61 -0.11 1.89 8.77
C ALA A 61 -1.04 0.75 8.30
N GLU A 62 -0.45 -0.29 7.72
CA GLU A 62 -1.14 -1.47 7.21
C GLU A 62 -0.37 -2.74 7.59
N THR A 63 -1.09 -3.84 7.76
CA THR A 63 -0.52 -5.19 7.81
C THR A 63 -0.90 -5.96 6.56
N GLY A 64 0.10 -6.50 5.85
CA GLY A 64 -0.05 -7.18 4.56
C GLY A 64 -0.07 -6.15 3.43
N PHE A 65 1.06 -5.94 2.77
CA PHE A 65 1.14 -5.04 1.62
C PHE A 65 0.54 -5.69 0.38
N GLY A 66 0.78 -6.99 0.20
CA GLY A 66 0.38 -7.76 -0.96
C GLY A 66 0.83 -7.11 -2.26
N THR A 67 -0.12 -6.79 -3.13
CA THR A 67 0.14 -6.07 -4.39
C THR A 67 0.20 -4.55 -4.25
N GLY A 68 0.01 -4.01 -3.05
CA GLY A 68 0.05 -2.56 -2.80
C GLY A 68 -1.20 -1.80 -3.27
N LEU A 69 -2.30 -2.50 -3.58
CA LEU A 69 -3.55 -1.88 -4.07
C LEU A 69 -4.08 -0.80 -3.11
N ASN A 70 -4.10 -1.10 -1.81
CA ASN A 70 -4.54 -0.17 -0.77
C ASN A 70 -3.67 1.10 -0.73
N PHE A 71 -2.36 0.94 -0.86
CA PHE A 71 -1.42 2.04 -0.93
C PHE A 71 -1.63 2.88 -2.19
N LEU A 72 -1.76 2.26 -3.36
CA LEU A 72 -1.99 2.97 -4.63
C LEU A 72 -3.31 3.72 -4.64
N ALA A 73 -4.38 3.12 -4.11
CA ALA A 73 -5.68 3.77 -3.98
C ALA A 73 -5.62 4.99 -3.04
N LEU A 74 -4.94 4.86 -1.90
CA LEU A 74 -4.74 5.97 -0.97
C LEU A 74 -3.89 7.08 -1.59
N TRP A 75 -2.83 6.73 -2.31
CA TRP A 75 -1.97 7.70 -2.98
C TRP A 75 -2.74 8.46 -4.05
N GLN A 76 -3.55 7.79 -4.86
CA GLN A 76 -4.42 8.45 -5.84
C GLN A 76 -5.36 9.47 -5.16
N GLU A 77 -6.09 9.06 -4.12
CA GLU A 77 -6.95 9.98 -3.36
C GLU A 77 -6.16 11.16 -2.75
N PHE A 78 -4.95 10.91 -2.25
CA PHE A 78 -4.10 11.95 -1.69
C PHE A 78 -3.65 12.98 -2.74
N LYS A 79 -3.30 12.50 -3.93
CA LYS A 79 -2.92 13.34 -5.07
C LYS A 79 -4.10 14.21 -5.51
N ASP A 80 -5.29 13.63 -5.60
CA ASP A 80 -6.52 14.34 -5.95
C ASP A 80 -6.90 15.37 -4.88
N PHE A 81 -6.78 15.02 -3.59
CA PHE A 81 -6.97 15.94 -2.47
C PHE A 81 -6.04 17.15 -2.57
N LYS A 82 -4.74 16.94 -2.80
CA LYS A 82 -3.77 18.03 -2.94
C LYS A 82 -4.07 18.95 -4.11
N ALA A 83 -4.50 18.38 -5.24
CA ALA A 83 -4.87 19.16 -6.42
C ALA A 83 -6.11 20.04 -6.16
N GLN A 84 -7.07 19.53 -5.38
CA GLN A 84 -8.30 20.26 -5.02
C GLN A 84 -8.10 21.25 -3.87
N ASN A 85 -7.10 21.02 -2.99
CA ASN A 85 -6.87 21.80 -1.78
C ASN A 85 -5.41 22.28 -1.70
N PRO A 86 -4.95 23.14 -2.63
CA PRO A 86 -3.54 23.56 -2.70
C PRO A 86 -3.05 24.29 -1.44
N ASP A 87 -3.97 24.92 -0.70
CA ASP A 87 -3.67 25.66 0.54
C ASP A 87 -3.78 24.81 1.81
N ALA A 88 -4.12 23.51 1.68
CA ALA A 88 -4.18 22.62 2.84
C ALA A 88 -2.80 22.51 3.50
N LYS A 89 -2.78 22.49 4.84
CA LYS A 89 -1.54 22.26 5.59
C LYS A 89 -0.95 20.88 5.29
N LEU A 90 -1.82 19.90 5.11
CA LEU A 90 -1.46 18.53 4.77
C LEU A 90 -0.87 18.46 3.36
N ASN A 91 0.41 18.11 3.26
CA ASN A 91 1.13 18.04 1.98
C ASN A 91 2.02 16.79 1.85
N GLN A 92 2.11 15.97 2.90
CA GLN A 92 2.83 14.70 2.93
C GLN A 92 1.95 13.54 3.38
N LEU A 93 2.09 12.42 2.69
CA LEU A 93 1.55 11.12 3.09
C LEU A 93 2.70 10.19 3.47
N HIS A 94 2.58 9.51 4.62
CA HIS A 94 3.52 8.48 5.03
C HIS A 94 2.75 7.18 5.25
N PHE A 95 3.04 6.19 4.42
CA PHE A 95 2.48 4.85 4.53
C PHE A 95 3.51 3.90 5.13
N ILE A 96 3.09 3.07 6.06
CA ILE A 96 3.93 2.05 6.70
C ILE A 96 3.23 0.72 6.49
N SER A 97 3.82 -0.22 5.76
CA SER A 97 3.24 -1.55 5.59
C SER A 97 4.22 -2.63 6.04
N PHE A 98 3.67 -3.70 6.61
CA PHE A 98 4.41 -4.89 7.02
C PHE A 98 4.04 -6.04 6.10
N GLU A 99 5.04 -6.65 5.46
CA GLU A 99 4.83 -7.75 4.53
C GLU A 99 5.75 -8.93 4.87
N LYS A 100 5.15 -10.11 5.02
CA LYS A 100 5.86 -11.35 5.33
C LYS A 100 6.37 -12.04 4.06
N PHE A 101 5.63 -11.92 2.97
CA PHE A 101 5.90 -12.55 1.69
C PHE A 101 5.78 -11.50 0.58
N PRO A 102 6.82 -10.69 0.34
CA PRO A 102 6.76 -9.70 -0.73
C PRO A 102 6.51 -10.41 -2.07
N VAL A 103 5.67 -9.81 -2.89
CA VAL A 103 5.46 -10.25 -4.28
C VAL A 103 6.67 -9.88 -5.14
N THR A 104 6.86 -10.59 -6.25
CA THR A 104 7.93 -10.24 -7.21
C THR A 104 7.56 -8.97 -7.98
N ARG A 105 8.55 -8.26 -8.56
CA ARG A 105 8.29 -7.11 -9.43
C ARG A 105 7.44 -7.51 -10.64
N GLU A 106 7.71 -8.66 -11.24
CA GLU A 106 6.96 -9.17 -12.39
C GLU A 106 5.49 -9.43 -12.02
N ASP A 107 5.23 -9.97 -10.84
CA ASP A 107 3.84 -10.20 -10.40
C ASP A 107 3.13 -8.92 -9.99
N LEU A 108 3.84 -7.91 -9.47
CA LEU A 108 3.29 -6.56 -9.29
C LEU A 108 2.88 -5.93 -10.61
N GLU A 109 3.72 -6.04 -11.64
CA GLU A 109 3.41 -5.53 -12.98
C GLU A 109 2.16 -6.19 -13.56
N LYS A 110 2.06 -7.51 -13.44
CA LYS A 110 0.85 -8.25 -13.86
C LYS A 110 -0.37 -7.84 -13.06
N ALA A 111 -0.26 -7.71 -11.74
CA ALA A 111 -1.40 -7.36 -10.89
C ALA A 111 -1.91 -5.95 -11.19
N HIS A 112 -0.99 -5.00 -11.37
CA HIS A 112 -1.34 -3.61 -11.67
C HIS A 112 -1.99 -3.42 -13.06
N ALA A 113 -1.82 -4.38 -13.98
CA ALA A 113 -2.49 -4.34 -15.28
C ALA A 113 -4.03 -4.36 -15.17
N SER A 114 -4.57 -4.89 -14.06
CA SER A 114 -6.02 -4.86 -13.77
C SER A 114 -6.55 -3.46 -13.46
N TRP A 115 -5.70 -2.47 -13.15
CA TRP A 115 -6.12 -1.09 -12.83
C TRP A 115 -5.37 -0.04 -13.66
N PRO A 116 -5.74 0.12 -14.95
CA PRO A 116 -5.13 1.12 -15.82
C PRO A 116 -5.22 2.56 -15.28
N GLU A 117 -6.26 2.85 -14.49
CA GLU A 117 -6.43 4.12 -13.79
C GLU A 117 -5.25 4.48 -12.89
N LEU A 118 -4.60 3.49 -12.29
CA LEU A 118 -3.48 3.67 -11.36
C LEU A 118 -2.12 3.53 -12.05
N ALA A 119 -2.07 3.38 -13.37
CA ALA A 119 -0.86 2.95 -14.10
C ALA A 119 0.36 3.85 -13.84
N GLU A 120 0.18 5.16 -13.76
CA GLU A 120 1.28 6.10 -13.50
C GLU A 120 1.87 5.91 -12.10
N LEU A 121 1.02 5.81 -11.07
CA LEU A 121 1.45 5.58 -9.68
C LEU A 121 2.07 4.18 -9.52
N ALA A 122 1.43 3.19 -10.13
CA ALA A 122 1.87 1.80 -10.15
C ALA A 122 3.27 1.66 -10.76
N LYS A 123 3.55 2.38 -11.85
CA LYS A 123 4.86 2.38 -12.51
C LYS A 123 5.95 2.99 -11.63
N GLU A 124 5.65 4.08 -10.93
CA GLU A 124 6.59 4.70 -9.99
C GLU A 124 6.91 3.76 -8.82
N LEU A 125 5.89 3.10 -8.27
CA LEU A 125 6.05 2.07 -7.25
C LEU A 125 6.91 0.90 -7.76
N GLN A 126 6.59 0.33 -8.92
CA GLN A 126 7.31 -0.80 -9.53
C GLN A 126 8.80 -0.48 -9.74
N THR A 127 9.09 0.73 -10.23
CA THR A 127 10.46 1.21 -10.48
C THR A 127 11.28 1.29 -9.20
N SER A 128 10.64 1.70 -8.11
CA SER A 128 11.27 1.87 -6.80
C SER A 128 11.15 0.63 -5.91
N TYR A 129 10.48 -0.42 -6.37
CA TYR A 129 10.14 -1.58 -5.55
C TYR A 129 11.41 -2.34 -5.15
N PRO A 130 11.62 -2.57 -3.83
CA PRO A 130 12.87 -3.08 -3.29
C PRO A 130 13.04 -4.58 -3.50
N ASP A 131 14.27 -5.05 -3.40
CA ASP A 131 14.56 -6.48 -3.30
C ASP A 131 14.06 -7.03 -1.95
N ALA A 132 13.70 -8.32 -1.92
CA ALA A 132 13.18 -9.00 -0.73
C ALA A 132 14.27 -9.24 0.35
N LEU A 133 14.74 -8.17 0.99
CA LEU A 133 15.65 -8.20 2.13
C LEU A 133 14.89 -7.93 3.44
N PRO A 134 15.21 -8.64 4.54
CA PRO A 134 14.47 -8.56 5.81
C PRO A 134 14.81 -7.28 6.60
N GLU A 135 14.41 -6.13 6.07
CA GLU A 135 14.64 -4.82 6.65
C GLU A 135 13.51 -3.83 6.30
N CYS A 136 13.66 -2.58 6.77
CA CYS A 136 12.78 -1.50 6.37
C CYS A 136 13.30 -0.88 5.07
N HIS A 137 12.48 -0.94 4.03
CA HIS A 137 12.72 -0.29 2.75
C HIS A 137 11.91 1.00 2.69
N ARG A 138 12.60 2.14 2.66
CA ARG A 138 11.95 3.45 2.49
C ARG A 138 11.97 3.87 1.03
N LEU A 139 10.79 4.05 0.46
CA LEU A 139 10.57 4.59 -0.87
C LEU A 139 10.08 6.03 -0.73
N VAL A 140 10.70 6.96 -1.47
CA VAL A 140 10.32 8.37 -1.55
C VAL A 140 9.74 8.59 -2.94
N LEU A 141 8.45 8.92 -2.98
CA LEU A 141 7.61 8.92 -4.17
C LEU A 141 6.91 10.28 -4.33
N ASP A 142 6.38 10.56 -5.51
CA ASP A 142 5.70 11.81 -5.87
C ASP A 142 6.53 13.05 -5.48
N ASN A 143 7.80 13.05 -5.85
CA ASN A 143 8.77 14.12 -5.53
C ASN A 143 8.88 14.40 -4.01
N GLY A 144 8.68 13.39 -3.18
CA GLY A 144 8.77 13.49 -1.71
C GLY A 144 7.46 13.84 -1.01
N ALA A 145 6.34 13.95 -1.76
CA ALA A 145 5.03 14.08 -1.15
C ALA A 145 4.53 12.76 -0.54
N VAL A 146 5.02 11.61 -1.01
CA VAL A 146 4.64 10.30 -0.50
C VAL A 146 5.88 9.55 -0.01
N THR A 147 5.82 9.03 1.20
CA THR A 147 6.83 8.13 1.77
C THR A 147 6.19 6.80 2.06
N LEU A 148 6.79 5.72 1.58
CA LEU A 148 6.35 4.35 1.86
C LEU A 148 7.48 3.63 2.59
N ASP A 149 7.22 3.18 3.82
CA ASP A 149 8.09 2.27 4.56
C ASP A 149 7.52 0.85 4.44
N LEU A 150 8.20 0.00 3.66
CA LEU A 150 7.91 -1.43 3.54
C LEU A 150 8.81 -2.22 4.47
N TRP A 151 8.22 -2.83 5.48
CA TRP A 151 8.90 -3.71 6.41
C TRP A 151 8.75 -5.15 5.94
N PHE A 152 9.84 -5.75 5.47
CA PHE A 152 9.83 -7.16 5.10
C PHE A 152 10.26 -8.03 6.28
N GLY A 153 9.36 -8.90 6.73
CA GLY A 153 9.59 -9.76 7.88
C GLY A 153 8.36 -9.97 8.75
N ASP A 154 8.54 -10.68 9.86
CA ASP A 154 7.45 -10.90 10.80
C ASP A 154 7.14 -9.61 11.59
N ILE A 155 5.85 -9.25 11.65
CA ILE A 155 5.40 -8.03 12.32
C ILE A 155 5.84 -7.97 13.78
N ALA A 156 5.94 -9.13 14.46
CA ALA A 156 6.37 -9.22 15.85
C ALA A 156 7.80 -8.68 16.06
N ASP A 157 8.67 -8.79 15.06
CA ASP A 157 10.05 -8.33 15.11
C ASP A 157 10.20 -6.85 14.69
N CYS A 158 9.28 -6.34 13.86
CA CYS A 158 9.34 -4.99 13.27
C CYS A 158 8.59 -3.93 14.11
N MET A 159 7.54 -4.34 14.83
CA MET A 159 6.60 -3.45 15.55
C MET A 159 7.21 -2.56 16.66
N PRO A 160 8.31 -2.91 17.37
CA PRO A 160 8.89 -2.05 18.41
C PRO A 160 9.44 -0.70 17.94
N ARG A 161 9.55 -0.43 16.62
CA ARG A 161 10.20 0.78 16.07
C ARG A 161 9.24 1.84 15.50
N CYS A 162 7.94 1.54 15.36
CA CYS A 162 7.02 2.37 14.54
C CYS A 162 5.91 3.12 15.31
N LEU A 163 5.71 2.83 16.60
CA LEU A 163 4.40 3.09 17.25
C LEU A 163 4.04 4.50 17.74
N PRO A 164 4.91 5.53 17.89
CA PRO A 164 4.41 6.81 18.42
C PRO A 164 3.59 7.67 17.44
N ILE A 165 3.51 7.35 16.14
CA ILE A 165 3.13 8.32 15.10
C ILE A 165 1.89 7.92 14.26
N VAL A 166 1.45 6.66 14.30
CA VAL A 166 0.38 6.13 13.41
C VAL A 166 -0.98 6.83 13.65
N LYS A 167 -1.65 7.29 12.58
CA LYS A 167 -2.94 8.01 12.62
C LYS A 167 -4.14 7.22 12.07
N ALA A 168 -3.86 6.11 11.39
CA ALA A 168 -4.82 5.08 10.98
C ALA A 168 -4.06 3.75 10.88
N LEU A 169 -4.68 2.64 11.30
CA LEU A 169 -4.12 1.29 11.21
C LEU A 169 -5.13 0.40 10.47
N TRP A 170 -4.68 -0.26 9.41
CA TRP A 170 -5.44 -1.27 8.69
C TRP A 170 -4.89 -2.65 9.02
N MET A 171 -5.78 -3.57 9.36
CA MET A 171 -5.45 -4.99 9.44
C MET A 171 -6.24 -5.74 8.38
N LEU A 172 -5.55 -6.38 7.44
CA LEU A 172 -6.18 -7.38 6.58
C LEU A 172 -6.53 -8.57 7.47
N GLY A 173 -7.83 -8.87 7.56
CA GLY A 173 -8.38 -9.93 8.40
C GLY A 173 -7.90 -11.31 7.93
N SER A 174 -7.53 -12.11 8.92
CA SER A 174 -7.13 -13.52 8.91
C SER A 174 -8.14 -14.48 8.32
#